data_AF-A0A7U5Y0J5-F1
#
_entry.id   AF-A0A7U5Y0J5-F1
#
_cell.length_a   1.000
_cell.length_b   1.000
_cell.length_c   1.000
_cell.angle_alpha   90.00
_cell.angle_beta   90.00
_cell.angle_gamma   90.00
#
_symmetry.space_group_name_H-M   'P 1'
#
loop_
_entity.id
_entity.type
_entity.pdbx_description
1 polymer ?
#
loop_
_entity_poly.entity_id
_entity_poly.type
_entity_poly.pdbx_seq_one_letter_code
_entity_poly.pdbx_strand_id
1 'polypeptide(L)'
;MQTMKQQAQAGFTLIELMIVVAIIGILAAVAIPQYSNYTVKAKIANALTAADSLKSAVGMCIQETSGDKDACDNGANGIPAAAAFTATKEVSAATVTDGNIELTLTDIGKGTSGKKITMTSNVGGSNITWTNTTDITASDNSAAVEAITKNNPPAATGTGTGTGTGTGTGTGTGTGT
;
A
#
# COMPACT_ATOMS: atom_id res chain seq x y z
N MET A 1 32.14 -43.66 56.27
CA MET A 1 31.80 -43.90 54.84
C MET A 1 30.62 -43.00 54.50
N GLN A 2 30.82 -42.01 53.65
CA GLN A 2 29.74 -41.12 53.20
C GLN A 2 28.98 -41.79 52.06
N THR A 3 27.71 -42.12 52.29
CA THR A 3 26.85 -42.75 51.28
C THR A 3 26.41 -41.68 50.27
N MET A 4 26.94 -41.73 49.04
CA MET A 4 26.46 -40.89 47.94
C MET A 4 25.03 -41.30 47.58
N LYS A 5 24.08 -40.39 47.79
CA LYS A 5 22.68 -40.55 47.42
C LYS A 5 22.59 -40.40 45.89
N GLN A 6 22.44 -41.51 45.16
CA GLN A 6 22.20 -41.48 43.71
C GLN A 6 20.91 -40.70 43.44
N GLN A 7 21.03 -39.51 42.84
CA GLN A 7 19.88 -38.82 42.29
C GLN A 7 19.49 -39.52 40.99
N ALA A 8 18.27 -40.07 40.94
CA ALA A 8 17.73 -40.64 39.72
C ALA A 8 17.65 -39.52 38.66
N GLN A 9 18.41 -39.65 37.58
CA GLN A 9 18.26 -38.77 36.42
C GLN A 9 16.87 -39.02 35.81
N ALA A 10 15.93 -38.10 36.04
CA ALA A 10 14.69 -38.03 35.30
C ALA A 10 15.00 -37.47 33.90
N GLY A 11 15.28 -38.36 32.96
CA GLY A 11 15.48 -38.01 31.56
C GLY A 11 14.16 -37.64 30.89
N PHE A 12 14.20 -36.67 29.97
CA PHE A 12 13.08 -36.33 29.09
C PHE A 12 12.76 -37.52 28.18
N THR A 13 11.49 -37.91 28.08
CA THR A 13 11.11 -39.06 27.26
C THR A 13 11.10 -38.70 25.77
N LEU A 14 11.41 -39.66 24.90
CA LEU A 14 11.30 -39.46 23.46
C LEU A 14 9.85 -39.14 23.03
N ILE A 15 8.86 -39.67 23.75
CA ILE A 15 7.45 -39.40 23.46
C ILE A 15 7.06 -37.96 23.81
N GLU A 16 7.58 -37.40 24.91
CA GLU A 16 7.38 -35.98 25.23
C GLU A 16 7.99 -35.08 24.15
N LEU A 17 9.18 -35.44 23.64
CA LEU A 17 9.82 -34.67 22.59
C LEU A 17 9.02 -34.72 21.28
N MET A 18 8.48 -35.89 20.94
CA MET A 18 7.64 -36.05 19.74
C MET A 18 6.34 -35.24 19.80
N ILE A 19 5.66 -35.21 20.96
CA ILE A 19 4.43 -34.43 21.13
C ILE A 19 4.73 -32.92 21.01
N VAL A 20 5.83 -32.45 21.61
CA VAL A 20 6.23 -31.04 21.52
C VAL A 20 6.49 -30.63 20.08
N VAL A 21 7.25 -31.44 19.32
CA VAL A 21 7.52 -31.17 17.90
C VAL A 21 6.23 -31.16 17.08
N ALA A 22 5.29 -32.07 17.36
CA ALA A 22 3.99 -32.11 16.68
C ALA A 22 3.18 -30.82 16.91
N ILE A 23 3.11 -30.33 18.16
CA ILE A 23 2.41 -29.10 18.50
C ILE A 23 3.07 -27.88 17.84
N ILE A 24 4.41 -27.78 17.90
CA ILE A 24 5.16 -26.69 17.24
C ILE A 24 4.94 -26.71 15.73
N GLY A 25 4.89 -27.91 15.12
CA GLY A 25 4.61 -28.07 13.69
C GLY A 25 3.26 -27.47 13.28
N ILE A 26 2.20 -27.73 14.06
CA ILE A 26 0.86 -27.18 13.80
C ILE A 26 0.87 -25.65 13.94
N LEU A 27 1.47 -25.12 15.01
CA LEU A 27 1.55 -23.68 15.23
C LEU A 27 2.35 -22.98 14.12
N ALA A 28 3.48 -23.56 13.72
CA ALA A 28 4.33 -23.01 12.67
C ALA A 28 3.62 -22.95 11.31
N ALA A 29 2.82 -23.97 10.97
CA ALA A 29 2.08 -24.01 9.71
C ALA A 29 1.12 -22.83 9.53
N VAL A 30 0.52 -22.33 10.62
CA VAL A 30 -0.38 -21.16 10.59
C VAL A 30 0.39 -19.85 10.81
N ALA A 31 1.34 -19.83 11.74
CA ALA A 31 2.04 -18.62 12.15
C ALA A 31 3.00 -18.09 11.08
N ILE A 32 3.72 -18.97 10.37
CA ILE A 32 4.71 -18.56 9.35
C ILE A 32 4.06 -17.74 8.21
N PRO A 33 2.98 -18.20 7.55
CA PRO A 33 2.37 -17.42 6.47
C PRO A 33 1.78 -16.09 6.98
N GLN A 34 1.18 -16.09 8.18
CA GLN A 34 0.65 -14.87 8.80
C GLN A 34 1.75 -13.86 9.12
N TYR A 35 2.86 -14.31 9.71
CA TYR A 35 4.01 -13.46 10.00
C TYR A 35 4.63 -12.91 8.71
N SER A 36 4.79 -13.75 7.68
CA SER A 36 5.28 -13.29 6.37
C SER A 36 4.40 -12.18 5.81
N ASN A 37 3.07 -12.35 5.81
CA ASN A 37 2.14 -11.31 5.38
C ASN A 37 2.28 -10.03 6.21
N TYR A 38 2.40 -10.13 7.53
CA TYR A 38 2.61 -8.96 8.39
C TYR A 38 3.89 -8.20 8.04
N THR A 39 5.00 -8.90 7.84
CA THR A 39 6.26 -8.27 7.43
C THR A 39 6.17 -7.59 6.07
N VAL A 40 5.47 -8.20 5.11
CA VAL A 40 5.20 -7.59 3.80
C VAL A 40 4.40 -6.29 3.95
N LYS A 41 3.31 -6.30 4.74
CA LYS A 41 2.49 -5.11 4.97
C LYS A 41 3.30 -3.97 5.64
N ALA A 42 4.20 -4.31 6.58
CA ALA A 42 5.08 -3.34 7.21
C ALA A 42 6.10 -2.74 6.22
N LYS A 43 6.72 -3.59 5.39
CA LYS A 43 7.66 -3.15 4.34
C LYS A 43 7.00 -2.26 3.30
N ILE A 44 5.76 -2.56 2.90
CA ILE A 44 4.97 -1.68 2.02
C ILE A 44 4.69 -0.33 2.68
N ALA A 45 4.36 -0.31 3.98
CA ALA A 45 4.17 0.96 4.69
C ALA A 45 5.45 1.81 4.65
N ASN A 46 6.61 1.21 4.87
CA ASN A 46 7.90 1.89 4.74
C ASN A 46 8.13 2.41 3.31
N ALA A 47 7.85 1.59 2.29
CA ALA A 47 7.98 1.99 0.89
C ALA A 47 7.09 3.21 0.58
N LEU A 48 5.84 3.23 1.05
CA LEU A 48 4.93 4.37 0.84
C LEU A 48 5.44 5.65 1.52
N THR A 49 6.07 5.55 2.70
CA THR A 49 6.65 6.75 3.36
C THR A 49 7.84 7.33 2.60
N ALA A 50 8.54 6.54 1.79
CA ALA A 50 9.63 7.04 0.94
C ALA A 50 9.15 8.04 -0.12
N ALA A 51 7.85 8.04 -0.46
CA ALA A 51 7.25 9.00 -1.39
C ALA A 51 6.77 10.29 -0.74
N ASP A 52 6.77 10.43 0.59
CA ASP A 52 6.09 11.56 1.24
C ASP A 52 6.71 12.92 0.89
N SER A 53 8.04 13.00 0.76
CA SER A 53 8.72 14.21 0.30
C SER A 53 8.38 14.55 -1.16
N LEU A 54 8.30 13.54 -2.03
CA LEU A 54 7.89 13.70 -3.43
C LEU A 54 6.44 14.16 -3.54
N LYS A 55 5.52 13.59 -2.74
CA LYS A 55 4.12 14.04 -2.69
C LYS A 55 3.99 15.50 -2.30
N SER A 56 4.78 15.94 -1.33
CA SER A 56 4.83 17.34 -0.92
C SER A 56 5.32 18.24 -2.06
N ALA A 57 6.43 17.87 -2.71
CA ALA A 57 6.98 18.62 -3.84
C ALA A 57 6.00 18.68 -5.03
N VAL A 58 5.37 17.56 -5.38
CA VAL A 58 4.32 17.50 -6.41
C VAL A 58 3.13 18.36 -6.01
N GLY A 59 2.69 18.29 -4.76
CA GLY A 59 1.58 19.10 -4.26
C GLY A 59 1.85 20.60 -4.33
N MET A 60 3.09 21.04 -4.07
CA MET A 60 3.49 22.44 -4.27
C MET A 60 3.53 22.80 -5.75
N CYS A 61 4.16 21.96 -6.58
CA CYS A 61 4.23 22.18 -8.03
C CYS A 61 2.83 22.34 -8.64
N ILE A 62 1.88 21.46 -8.30
CA ILE A 62 0.50 21.53 -8.82
C ILE A 62 -0.17 22.85 -8.42
N GLN A 63 0.07 23.34 -7.20
CA GLN A 63 -0.52 24.61 -6.75
C GLN A 63 0.09 25.82 -7.47
N GLU A 64 1.41 25.82 -7.68
CA GLU A 64 2.12 26.90 -8.37
C GLU A 64 1.78 26.95 -9.88
N THR A 65 1.52 25.80 -10.47
CA THR A 65 1.13 25.64 -11.87
C THR A 65 -0.39 25.78 -12.10
N SER A 66 -1.11 26.35 -11.13
CA SER A 66 -2.56 26.58 -11.22
C SER A 66 -3.39 25.31 -11.49
N GLY A 67 -2.93 24.17 -10.98
CA GLY A 67 -3.58 22.87 -11.10
C GLY A 67 -3.05 21.99 -12.24
N ASP A 68 -2.10 22.48 -13.04
CA ASP A 68 -1.50 21.71 -14.12
C ASP A 68 -0.46 20.70 -13.59
N LYS A 69 -0.93 19.49 -13.28
CA LYS A 69 -0.06 18.40 -12.83
C LYS A 69 0.90 17.90 -13.91
N ASP A 70 0.62 18.13 -15.19
CA ASP A 70 1.44 17.60 -16.29
C ASP A 70 2.78 18.35 -16.37
N ALA A 71 2.86 19.56 -15.78
CA ALA A 71 4.10 20.30 -15.61
C ALA A 71 4.97 19.77 -14.45
N CYS A 72 4.51 18.79 -13.67
CA CYS A 72 5.14 18.35 -12.43
C CYS A 72 5.97 17.06 -12.61
N ASP A 73 7.05 17.18 -13.38
CA ASP A 73 8.02 16.12 -13.63
C ASP A 73 9.28 16.23 -12.76
N ASN A 74 10.02 15.13 -12.62
CA ASN A 74 11.36 15.17 -12.05
C ASN A 74 12.25 16.23 -12.73
N GLY A 75 12.89 17.08 -11.92
CA GLY A 75 13.78 18.13 -12.40
C GLY A 75 13.07 19.41 -12.86
N ALA A 76 11.73 19.45 -12.80
CA ALA A 76 10.93 20.61 -13.12
C ALA A 76 10.22 21.16 -11.87
N ASN A 77 9.94 22.46 -11.85
CA ASN A 77 9.04 23.12 -10.89
C ASN A 77 9.26 22.71 -9.41
N GLY A 78 10.54 22.68 -9.00
CA GLY A 78 10.93 22.37 -7.61
C GLY A 78 10.98 20.88 -7.25
N ILE A 79 10.64 19.98 -8.18
CA ILE A 79 10.73 18.53 -7.98
C ILE A 79 12.17 18.09 -8.27
N PRO A 80 12.83 17.34 -7.36
CA PRO A 80 14.17 16.83 -7.60
C PRO A 80 14.25 15.97 -8.86
N ALA A 81 15.41 15.96 -9.53
CA ALA A 81 15.68 15.00 -10.59
C ALA A 81 15.56 13.56 -10.05
N ALA A 82 15.14 12.60 -10.88
CA ALA A 82 14.95 11.21 -10.44
C ALA A 82 16.22 10.61 -9.79
N ALA A 83 17.39 10.96 -10.33
CA ALA A 83 18.69 10.52 -9.81
C ALA A 83 19.04 11.09 -8.42
N ALA A 84 18.33 12.13 -7.95
CA ALA A 84 18.50 12.67 -6.60
C ALA A 84 17.74 11.86 -5.54
N PHE A 85 16.89 10.90 -5.94
CA PHE A 85 16.26 9.99 -5.01
C PHE A 85 17.29 9.03 -4.42
N THR A 86 17.44 9.05 -3.11
CA THR A 86 18.29 8.08 -2.39
C THR A 86 17.50 6.80 -2.16
N ALA A 87 17.97 5.69 -2.73
CA ALA A 87 17.36 4.39 -2.54
C ALA A 87 17.24 4.03 -1.06
N THR A 88 16.08 3.46 -0.69
CA THR A 88 15.85 2.88 0.63
C THR A 88 16.00 1.37 0.56
N LYS A 89 15.79 0.69 1.69
CA LYS A 89 15.81 -0.77 1.71
C LYS A 89 14.67 -1.38 0.89
N GLU A 90 13.51 -0.72 0.85
CA GLU A 90 12.30 -1.22 0.20
C GLU A 90 12.02 -0.58 -1.17
N VAL A 91 12.72 0.51 -1.53
CA VAL A 91 12.52 1.26 -2.78
C VAL A 91 13.87 1.54 -3.45
N SER A 92 14.08 0.98 -4.63
CA SER A 92 15.34 1.13 -5.38
C SER A 92 15.39 2.40 -6.23
N ALA A 93 14.23 2.91 -6.66
CA ALA A 93 14.11 4.12 -7.45
C ALA A 93 12.73 4.75 -7.27
N ALA A 94 12.65 6.06 -7.45
CA ALA A 94 11.41 6.80 -7.53
C ALA A 94 11.44 7.74 -8.73
N THR A 95 10.33 7.84 -9.45
CA THR A 95 10.16 8.79 -10.55
C THR A 95 8.87 9.59 -10.35
N VAL A 96 8.83 10.77 -10.96
CA VAL A 96 7.67 11.63 -11.04
C VAL A 96 7.48 12.01 -12.50
N THR A 97 6.31 11.66 -13.03
CA THR A 97 5.90 11.98 -14.41
C THR A 97 4.45 12.41 -14.41
N ASP A 98 4.15 13.55 -15.02
CA ASP A 98 2.83 14.16 -15.07
C ASP A 98 2.17 14.27 -13.67
N GLY A 99 2.98 14.59 -12.66
CA GLY A 99 2.54 14.68 -11.26
C GLY A 99 2.18 13.33 -10.61
N ASN A 100 2.45 12.21 -11.27
CA ASN A 100 2.27 10.88 -10.70
C ASN A 100 3.62 10.35 -10.20
N ILE A 101 3.60 9.69 -9.05
CA ILE A 101 4.83 9.14 -8.44
C ILE A 101 4.88 7.64 -8.69
N GLU A 102 6.01 7.14 -9.15
CA GLU A 102 6.23 5.72 -9.34
C GLU A 102 7.43 5.26 -8.52
N LEU A 103 7.19 4.33 -7.59
CA LEU A 103 8.23 3.70 -6.77
C LEU A 103 8.55 2.32 -7.34
N THR A 104 9.83 2.04 -7.56
CA THR A 104 10.30 0.68 -7.90
C THR A 104 10.67 -0.05 -6.61
N LEU A 105 9.98 -1.14 -6.34
CA LEU A 105 10.11 -1.92 -5.12
C LEU A 105 11.31 -2.86 -5.15
N THR A 106 11.90 -3.05 -3.98
CA THR A 106 12.91 -4.07 -3.71
C THR A 106 12.70 -4.60 -2.29
N ASP A 107 13.19 -5.81 -1.99
CA ASP A 107 13.11 -6.45 -0.66
C ASP A 107 11.72 -6.35 0.04
N ILE A 108 10.59 -6.44 -0.67
CA ILE A 108 9.26 -6.47 -0.02
C ILE A 108 8.88 -7.91 0.38
N GLY A 109 8.95 -8.83 -0.57
CA GLY A 109 8.55 -10.22 -0.41
C GLY A 109 8.66 -11.01 -1.71
N LYS A 110 8.29 -12.30 -1.70
CA LYS A 110 8.31 -13.12 -2.91
C LYS A 110 7.48 -12.48 -4.02
N GLY A 111 8.02 -12.45 -5.25
CA GLY A 111 7.31 -11.96 -6.44
C GLY A 111 7.14 -10.44 -6.55
N THR A 112 7.80 -9.64 -5.69
CA THR A 112 7.60 -8.17 -5.63
C THR A 112 8.80 -7.33 -6.07
N SER A 113 9.99 -7.91 -6.21
CA SER A 113 11.19 -7.15 -6.57
C SER A 113 11.08 -6.65 -8.02
N GLY A 114 11.41 -5.38 -8.25
CA GLY A 114 11.32 -4.70 -9.54
C GLY A 114 9.90 -4.29 -9.95
N LYS A 115 8.89 -4.72 -9.19
CA LYS A 115 7.50 -4.27 -9.35
C LYS A 115 7.32 -2.87 -8.79
N LYS A 116 6.24 -2.21 -9.16
CA LYS A 116 6.03 -0.79 -8.93
C LYS A 116 4.79 -0.48 -8.12
N ILE A 117 4.87 0.59 -7.34
CA ILE A 117 3.71 1.30 -6.80
C ILE A 117 3.56 2.59 -7.58
N THR A 118 2.41 2.78 -8.22
CA THR A 118 2.07 4.03 -8.90
C THR A 118 1.08 4.79 -8.06
N MET A 119 1.48 5.97 -7.59
CA MET A 119 0.64 6.91 -6.83
C MET A 119 0.18 7.99 -7.81
N THR A 120 -1.08 7.91 -8.22
CA THR A 120 -1.69 8.86 -9.14
C THR A 120 -2.21 10.06 -8.36
N SER A 121 -1.76 11.27 -8.71
CA SER A 121 -2.34 12.49 -8.15
C SER A 121 -3.62 12.84 -8.89
N ASN A 122 -4.68 13.07 -8.13
CA ASN A 122 -5.99 13.44 -8.67
C ASN A 122 -6.32 14.85 -8.15
N VAL A 123 -6.15 15.84 -9.01
CA VAL A 123 -6.35 17.26 -8.70
C VAL A 123 -7.85 17.55 -8.66
N GLY A 124 -8.37 17.82 -7.46
CA GLY A 124 -9.72 18.35 -7.24
C GLY A 124 -9.72 19.87 -7.16
N GLY A 125 -10.88 20.47 -6.89
CA GLY A 125 -11.01 21.94 -6.83
C GLY A 125 -10.22 22.62 -5.70
N SER A 126 -10.07 21.96 -4.54
CA SER A 126 -9.31 22.52 -3.40
C SER A 126 -8.47 21.46 -2.66
N ASN A 127 -8.31 20.29 -3.26
CA ASN A 127 -7.61 19.17 -2.66
C ASN A 127 -6.94 18.32 -3.73
N ILE A 128 -5.87 17.63 -3.36
CA ILE A 128 -5.22 16.61 -4.18
C ILE A 128 -5.45 15.28 -3.47
N THR A 129 -6.12 14.34 -4.13
CA THR A 129 -6.19 12.95 -3.63
C THR A 129 -5.15 12.09 -4.32
N TRP A 130 -4.72 11.02 -3.65
CA TRP A 130 -3.75 10.07 -4.19
C TRP A 130 -4.38 8.69 -4.27
N THR A 131 -4.32 8.09 -5.46
CA THR A 131 -4.76 6.71 -5.68
C THR A 131 -3.55 5.85 -5.95
N ASN A 132 -3.33 4.83 -5.13
CA ASN A 132 -2.21 3.90 -5.30
C ASN A 132 -2.64 2.68 -6.12
N THR A 133 -1.84 2.33 -7.11
CA THR A 133 -1.96 1.09 -7.88
C THR A 133 -0.62 0.36 -7.90
N THR A 134 -0.62 -0.89 -8.37
CA THR A 134 0.59 -1.69 -8.47
C THR A 134 0.46 -2.73 -9.57
N ASP A 135 1.59 -3.12 -10.15
CA ASP A 135 1.75 -4.27 -11.05
C ASP A 135 2.00 -5.59 -10.28
N ILE A 136 1.98 -5.57 -8.94
CA ILE A 136 1.88 -6.77 -8.11
C ILE A 136 0.49 -7.36 -8.28
N THR A 137 0.43 -8.62 -8.68
CA THR A 137 -0.82 -9.37 -8.76
C THR A 137 -1.10 -10.09 -7.43
N ALA A 138 -2.36 -10.47 -7.19
CA ALA A 138 -2.70 -11.27 -6.01
C ALA A 138 -1.96 -12.63 -5.97
N SER A 139 -1.61 -13.18 -7.14
CA SER A 139 -0.77 -14.38 -7.29
C SER A 139 0.70 -14.14 -6.96
N ASP A 140 1.20 -12.92 -7.14
CA ASP A 140 2.55 -12.57 -6.73
C ASP A 140 2.60 -12.43 -5.20
N ASN A 141 1.75 -11.56 -4.66
CA ASN A 141 1.68 -11.27 -3.23
C ASN A 141 0.40 -10.52 -2.84
N SER A 142 -0.65 -11.23 -2.42
CA SER A 142 -1.93 -10.62 -2.04
C SER A 142 -1.82 -9.65 -0.85
N ALA A 143 -0.93 -9.91 0.12
CA ALA A 143 -0.74 -9.03 1.27
C ALA A 143 -0.14 -7.68 0.87
N ALA A 144 0.76 -7.65 -0.12
CA ALA A 144 1.31 -6.42 -0.68
C ALA A 144 0.23 -5.62 -1.40
N VAL A 145 -0.55 -6.25 -2.28
CA VAL A 145 -1.66 -5.59 -3.01
C VAL A 145 -2.63 -4.94 -2.02
N GLU A 146 -3.09 -5.69 -1.02
CA GLU A 146 -3.99 -5.18 0.01
C GLU A 146 -3.39 -3.98 0.75
N ALA A 147 -2.11 -4.06 1.15
CA ALA A 147 -1.44 -2.97 1.86
C ALA A 147 -1.27 -1.69 1.02
N ILE A 148 -1.06 -1.83 -0.29
CA ILE A 148 -0.90 -0.71 -1.21
C ILE A 148 -2.24 0.00 -1.41
N THR A 149 -3.33 -0.75 -1.59
CA THR A 149 -4.61 -0.20 -2.04
C THR A 149 -5.61 0.08 -0.91
N LYS A 150 -5.41 -0.43 0.31
CA LYS A 150 -6.37 -0.30 1.43
C LYS A 150 -6.77 1.13 1.78
N ASN A 151 -5.90 2.10 1.52
CA ASN A 151 -6.09 3.50 1.88
C ASN A 151 -6.46 4.38 0.67
N ASN A 152 -6.75 3.78 -0.48
CA ASN A 152 -7.20 4.54 -1.63
C ASN A 152 -8.52 5.24 -1.31
N PRO A 153 -8.71 6.48 -1.81
CA PRO A 153 -10.00 7.14 -1.71
C PRO A 153 -11.08 6.29 -2.40
N PRO A 154 -12.34 6.37 -1.95
CA PRO A 154 -13.45 5.77 -2.68
C PRO A 154 -13.43 6.23 -4.13
N ALA A 155 -13.77 5.33 -5.06
CA ALA A 155 -13.93 5.71 -6.46
C ALA A 155 -14.87 6.91 -6.54
N ALA A 156 -14.47 7.95 -7.27
CA ALA A 156 -15.30 9.13 -7.44
C ALA A 156 -16.64 8.69 -8.07
N THR A 157 -17.71 8.67 -7.29
CA THR A 157 -19.06 8.55 -7.84
C THR A 157 -19.25 9.78 -8.71
N GLY A 158 -19.44 9.58 -10.01
CA GLY A 158 -19.44 10.65 -11.01
C GLY A 158 -20.16 11.90 -10.49
N THR A 159 -19.48 13.04 -10.59
CA THR A 159 -20.12 14.35 -10.49
C THR A 159 -21.30 14.31 -11.45
N GLY A 160 -22.51 14.32 -10.90
CA GLY A 160 -23.72 14.49 -11.68
C GLY A 160 -23.54 15.78 -12.46
N THR A 161 -23.29 15.66 -13.75
CA THR A 161 -23.48 16.73 -14.71
C THR A 161 -24.98 17.03 -14.67
N GLY A 162 -25.34 18.02 -13.84
CA GLY A 162 -26.62 18.70 -13.92
C GLY A 162 -26.70 19.48 -15.22
N THR A 163 -26.77 18.78 -16.35
CA THR A 163 -27.19 19.30 -17.65
C THR A 163 -28.59 18.77 -17.86
N GLY A 164 -29.59 19.61 -17.55
CA GLY A 164 -30.99 19.26 -17.70
C GLY A 164 -31.40 19.11 -19.16
N THR A 165 -32.33 18.20 -19.42
CA THR A 165 -33.29 18.28 -20.54
C THR A 165 -34.45 17.30 -20.30
N GLY A 166 -35.68 17.83 -20.21
CA GLY A 166 -36.80 17.28 -20.98
C GLY A 166 -37.79 16.32 -20.32
N THR A 167 -39.03 16.84 -20.19
CA THR A 167 -40.31 16.26 -20.66
C THR A 167 -41.07 15.20 -19.84
N GLY A 168 -42.33 15.55 -19.52
CA GLY A 168 -43.47 14.67 -19.20
C GLY A 168 -43.82 14.62 -17.71
N THR A 169 -45.03 14.82 -17.21
CA THR A 169 -46.37 15.02 -17.77
C THR A 169 -47.20 15.65 -16.64
N GLY A 170 -47.65 16.90 -16.79
CA GLY A 170 -48.51 17.57 -15.80
C GLY A 170 -49.98 17.44 -16.18
N THR A 171 -50.64 16.38 -15.71
CA THR A 171 -52.11 16.29 -15.63
C THR A 171 -52.53 16.48 -14.18
N GLY A 172 -53.36 17.48 -13.90
CA GLY A 172 -53.89 17.69 -12.54
C GLY A 172 -54.64 18.99 -12.37
N THR A 173 -55.76 19.14 -13.08
CA THR A 173 -56.85 20.06 -12.67
C THR A 173 -57.40 19.61 -11.32
N GLY A 174 -57.34 20.48 -10.31
CA GLY A 174 -57.90 20.25 -8.99
C GLY A 174 -58.52 21.52 -8.44
N THR A 175 -59.82 21.68 -8.68
CA THR A 175 -60.74 22.56 -7.97
C THR A 175 -60.90 22.12 -6.52
N GLY A 176 -60.96 23.06 -5.57
CA GLY A 176 -61.38 22.76 -4.20
C GLY A 176 -61.26 23.93 -3.23
N THR A 177 -62.40 24.61 -3.05
CA THR A 177 -62.85 25.46 -1.91
C THR A 177 -61.97 26.62 -1.44
#